data_AF-A0A0W4ZBZ8-F1
#
_entry.id   AF-A0A0W4ZBZ8-F1
#
_cell.length_a   1.000
_cell.length_b   1.000
_cell.length_c   1.000
_cell.angle_alpha   90.00
_cell.angle_beta   90.00
_cell.angle_gamma   90.00
#
_symmetry.space_group_name_H-M   'P 1'
#
loop_
_entity.id
_entity.type
_entity.pdbx_description
1 polymer ?
#
loop_
_entity_poly.entity_id
_entity_poly.type
_entity_poly.pdbx_seq_one_letter_code
_entity_poly.pdbx_strand_id
1 'polypeptide(L)'
;MHHPVSTLENINFIQKVVTPLFHKPFDRYILTIKPIMLENVSLEIFNIHLTQKNRRKKKYENTLLDINETHAILLRDLSSDFPKSTIEFKPKWLNQSILAPNGWKSCRTCALRRFRGDLTINGIRYCPLDLASGNKARIQKSVRAILIKNHIYNQNIETNLSLYFQQSQLIDHLKYLQTNSSRTLSMTFCDCTIYVIFLHEEIFDIKILDLDCKPETKAEYWDKMEGQLIDENWYLGRGMIDNEEPCRL
;
A
#
# COMPACT_ATOMS: atom_id res chain seq x y z
N MET A 1 23.82 6.84 -15.39
CA MET A 1 23.31 7.04 -14.01
C MET A 1 21.83 7.32 -14.12
N HIS A 2 20.97 6.56 -13.45
CA HIS A 2 19.54 6.86 -13.46
C HIS A 2 19.24 7.89 -12.38
N HIS A 3 18.70 9.03 -12.79
CA HIS A 3 18.19 10.03 -11.86
C HIS A 3 16.91 9.48 -11.21
N PRO A 4 16.77 9.61 -9.87
CA PRO A 4 15.50 9.33 -9.22
C PRO A 4 14.42 10.25 -9.80
N VAL A 5 13.18 9.77 -9.85
CA VAL A 5 12.04 10.59 -10.28
C VAL A 5 11.95 11.80 -9.35
N SER A 6 12.03 13.01 -9.92
CA SER A 6 11.91 14.26 -9.17
C SER A 6 10.50 14.46 -8.64
N THR A 7 10.34 15.32 -7.64
CA THR A 7 9.02 15.64 -7.08
C THR A 7 8.12 16.28 -8.12
N LEU A 8 8.64 17.16 -8.99
CA LEU A 8 7.86 17.75 -10.08
C LEU A 8 7.38 16.70 -11.09
N GLU A 9 8.24 15.75 -11.49
CA GLU A 9 7.83 14.65 -12.36
C GLU A 9 6.75 13.79 -11.70
N ASN A 10 6.88 13.52 -10.39
CA ASN A 10 5.90 12.75 -9.64
C ASN A 10 4.55 13.48 -9.53
N ILE A 11 4.56 14.80 -9.29
CA ILE A 11 3.35 15.64 -9.26
C ILE A 11 2.65 15.60 -10.63
N ASN A 12 3.41 15.78 -11.71
CA ASN A 12 2.88 15.70 -13.07
C ASN A 12 2.28 14.33 -13.36
N PHE A 13 2.94 13.25 -12.94
CA PHE A 13 2.44 11.89 -13.06
C PHE A 13 1.12 11.71 -12.30
N ILE A 14 1.07 12.13 -11.03
CA ILE A 14 -0.15 12.01 -10.22
C ILE A 14 -1.29 12.79 -10.88
N GLN A 15 -1.08 14.05 -11.24
CA GLN A 15 -2.13 14.92 -11.78
C GLN A 15 -2.61 14.51 -13.19
N LYS A 16 -1.69 14.12 -14.08
CA LYS A 16 -2.00 13.88 -15.50
C LYS A 16 -2.27 12.42 -15.83
N VAL A 17 -1.77 11.48 -15.02
CA VAL A 17 -1.89 10.03 -15.28
C VAL A 17 -2.77 9.36 -14.22
N VAL A 18 -2.51 9.58 -12.93
CA VAL A 18 -3.23 8.85 -11.87
C VAL A 18 -4.62 9.41 -11.61
N THR A 19 -4.74 10.72 -11.36
CA THR A 19 -6.02 11.36 -11.01
C THR A 19 -7.13 11.10 -12.03
N PRO A 20 -6.89 11.15 -13.37
CA PRO A 20 -7.94 10.83 -14.36
C PRO A 20 -8.51 9.41 -14.27
N LEU A 21 -7.77 8.47 -13.67
CA LEU A 21 -8.21 7.08 -13.47
C LEU A 21 -9.17 6.93 -12.29
N PHE A 22 -9.33 7.97 -11.47
CA PHE A 22 -10.28 8.06 -10.36
C PHE A 22 -11.38 9.07 -10.70
N HIS A 23 -12.16 8.78 -11.74
CA HIS A 23 -13.39 9.52 -12.02
C HIS A 23 -14.51 9.10 -11.06
N LYS A 24 -15.61 9.86 -11.02
CA LYS A 24 -16.77 9.55 -10.15
C LYS A 24 -17.22 8.10 -10.32
N PRO A 25 -17.47 7.36 -9.22
CA PRO A 25 -17.51 7.82 -7.82
C PRO A 25 -16.18 7.70 -7.06
N PHE A 26 -15.07 7.41 -7.73
CA PHE A 26 -13.76 7.10 -7.11
C PHE A 26 -12.89 8.34 -6.86
N ASP A 27 -13.22 9.47 -7.46
CA ASP A 27 -12.57 10.78 -7.26
C ASP A 27 -12.47 11.15 -5.77
N ARG A 28 -13.48 10.79 -4.98
CA ARG A 28 -13.51 11.02 -3.53
C ARG A 28 -12.35 10.37 -2.76
N TYR A 29 -11.70 9.34 -3.29
CA TYR A 29 -10.62 8.64 -2.60
C TYR A 29 -9.25 9.29 -2.83
N ILE A 30 -9.10 10.16 -3.83
CA ILE A 30 -7.84 10.82 -4.12
C ILE A 30 -7.72 12.11 -3.31
N LEU A 31 -6.55 12.32 -2.70
CA LEU A 31 -6.24 13.61 -2.08
C LEU A 31 -5.89 14.65 -3.14
N THR A 32 -6.41 15.85 -2.96
CA THR A 32 -5.90 17.02 -3.67
C THR A 32 -4.47 17.29 -3.24
N ILE A 33 -3.55 17.25 -4.20
CA ILE A 33 -2.15 17.57 -3.99
C ILE A 33 -1.87 19.00 -4.45
N LYS A 34 -1.16 19.79 -3.64
CA LYS A 34 -0.76 21.15 -4.02
C LYS A 34 0.77 21.21 -4.19
N PRO A 35 1.28 21.45 -5.41
CA PRO A 35 2.70 21.74 -5.60
C PRO A 35 3.08 23.03 -4.86
N ILE A 36 4.22 23.01 -4.18
CA ILE A 36 4.86 24.21 -3.63
C ILE A 36 6.30 24.28 -4.15
N MET A 37 6.76 25.48 -4.46
CA MET A 37 8.16 25.72 -4.78
C MET A 37 8.98 25.70 -3.50
N LEU A 38 10.19 25.15 -3.57
CA LEU A 38 11.16 25.14 -2.50
C LEU A 38 12.37 25.98 -2.88
N GLU A 39 12.98 26.58 -1.87
CA GLU A 39 14.32 27.16 -1.95
C GLU A 39 15.33 26.16 -1.36
N ASN A 40 16.53 26.08 -1.93
CA ASN A 40 17.57 25.16 -1.46
C ASN A 40 17.86 25.32 0.04
N VAL A 41 17.83 26.57 0.54
CA VAL A 41 18.03 26.87 1.97
C VAL A 41 16.99 26.18 2.87
N SER A 42 15.75 26.01 2.40
CA SER A 42 14.71 25.30 3.14
C SER A 42 15.06 23.81 3.28
N LEU A 43 15.58 23.20 2.22
CA LEU A 43 15.98 21.79 2.20
C LEU A 43 17.22 21.53 3.07
N GLU A 44 18.18 22.45 3.08
CA GLU A 44 19.33 22.42 3.98
C GLU A 44 18.88 22.47 5.45
N ILE A 45 17.97 23.38 5.78
CA ILE A 45 17.38 23.47 7.12
C ILE A 45 16.68 22.16 7.48
N PHE A 46 15.87 21.58 6.59
CA PHE A 46 15.24 20.28 6.86
C PHE A 46 16.26 19.17 7.07
N ASN A 47 17.35 19.14 6.30
CA ASN A 47 18.42 18.17 6.47
C ASN A 47 19.12 18.28 7.83
N ILE A 48 19.33 19.50 8.35
CA ILE A 48 19.82 19.71 9.72
C ILE A 48 18.83 19.14 10.75
N HIS A 49 17.53 19.39 10.59
CA HIS A 49 16.52 18.84 11.50
C HIS A 49 16.43 17.31 11.42
N LEU A 50 16.64 16.72 10.24
CA LEU A 50 16.62 15.28 10.03
C LEU A 50 17.78 14.56 10.74
N THR A 51 18.96 15.19 10.84
CA THR A 51 20.12 14.61 11.55
C THR A 51 20.01 14.75 13.07
N GLN A 52 19.31 15.77 13.55
CA GLN A 52 19.11 16.00 14.99
C GLN A 52 18.01 15.13 15.62
N LYS A 53 17.07 14.59 14.82
CA LYS A 53 15.95 13.80 15.34
C LYS A 53 16.27 12.30 15.42
N ASN A 54 16.38 11.78 16.64
CA ASN A 54 16.52 10.33 16.96
C ASN A 54 15.28 9.46 16.67
N ARG A 55 14.32 9.91 15.85
CA ARG A 55 13.05 9.20 15.60
C ARG A 55 13.01 8.43 14.28
N ARG A 56 14.10 8.42 13.51
CA ARG A 56 14.14 7.75 12.21
C ARG A 56 14.46 6.26 12.38
N LYS A 57 13.92 5.43 11.49
CA LYS A 57 14.28 4.01 11.44
C LYS A 57 15.73 3.88 10.99
N LYS A 58 16.47 2.92 11.55
CA LYS A 58 17.90 2.66 11.29
C LYS A 58 18.31 2.73 9.82
N LYS A 59 17.52 2.13 8.92
CA LYS A 59 17.79 2.15 7.47
C LYS A 59 17.70 3.53 6.79
N TYR A 60 17.21 4.55 7.48
CA TYR A 60 17.04 5.92 6.99
C TYR A 60 17.80 6.97 7.80
N GLU A 61 18.57 6.57 8.83
CA GLU A 61 19.30 7.52 9.70
C GLU A 61 20.22 8.44 8.91
N ASN A 62 20.82 7.92 7.84
CA ASN A 62 21.77 8.65 6.99
C ASN A 62 21.18 9.13 5.66
N THR A 63 19.85 9.13 5.50
CA THR A 63 19.20 9.58 4.25
C THR A 63 18.81 11.05 4.34
N LEU A 64 19.36 11.89 3.47
CA LEU A 64 19.01 13.32 3.37
C LEU A 64 18.03 13.57 2.22
N LEU A 65 17.36 14.72 2.26
CA LEU A 65 16.64 15.27 1.12
C LEU A 65 17.65 15.73 0.06
N ASP A 66 17.30 15.55 -1.21
CA ASP A 66 18.06 16.11 -2.33
C ASP A 66 17.88 17.63 -2.34
N ILE A 67 18.97 18.37 -2.11
CA ILE A 67 18.96 19.85 -2.06
C ILE A 67 18.74 20.50 -3.42
N ASN A 68 18.79 19.71 -4.51
CA ASN A 68 18.46 20.17 -5.86
C ASN A 68 16.96 20.03 -6.19
N GLU A 69 16.17 19.46 -5.27
CA GLU A 69 14.73 19.40 -5.43
C GLU A 69 14.14 20.81 -5.39
N THR A 70 13.25 21.11 -6.34
CA THR A 70 12.67 22.46 -6.48
C THR A 70 11.22 22.51 -6.03
N HIS A 71 10.60 21.35 -5.79
CA HIS A 71 9.19 21.25 -5.45
C HIS A 71 8.96 20.34 -4.23
N ALA A 72 7.91 20.65 -3.48
CA ALA A 72 7.31 19.74 -2.51
C ALA A 72 5.82 19.58 -2.77
N ILE A 73 5.23 18.58 -2.12
CA ILE A 73 3.78 18.33 -2.15
C ILE A 73 3.20 18.73 -0.80
N LEU A 74 2.28 19.68 -0.81
CA LEU A 74 1.42 19.97 0.33
C LEU A 74 0.16 19.10 0.26
N LEU A 75 -0.12 18.39 1.34
CA LEU A 75 -1.23 17.44 1.48
C LEU A 75 -1.97 17.70 2.80
N ARG A 76 -3.24 17.29 2.84
CA ARG A 76 -4.00 17.23 4.09
C ARG A 76 -3.36 16.20 5.03
N ASP A 77 -3.16 16.59 6.29
CA ASP A 77 -2.75 15.66 7.34
C ASP A 77 -3.89 14.69 7.66
N LEU A 78 -3.59 13.38 7.60
CA LEU A 78 -4.52 12.29 7.90
C LEU A 78 -4.16 11.57 9.20
N SER A 79 -3.19 12.07 9.95
CA SER A 79 -2.81 11.49 11.24
C SER A 79 -4.00 11.42 12.22
N SER A 80 -3.93 10.46 13.14
CA SER A 80 -4.94 10.34 14.20
C SER A 80 -4.90 11.58 15.09
N ASP A 81 -6.07 12.15 15.36
CA ASP A 81 -6.26 13.27 16.28
C ASP A 81 -7.64 13.11 16.94
N PHE A 82 -7.69 13.07 18.27
CA PHE A 82 -8.93 12.76 19.00
C PHE A 82 -10.05 13.76 18.63
N PRO A 83 -11.27 13.28 18.29
CA PRO A 83 -11.80 11.92 18.43
C PRO A 83 -11.62 10.99 17.21
N LYS A 84 -10.80 11.37 16.23
CA LYS A 84 -10.53 10.59 15.02
C LYS A 84 -9.40 9.60 15.25
N SER A 85 -9.58 8.41 14.69
CA SER A 85 -8.52 7.42 14.60
C SER A 85 -8.30 7.04 13.15
N THR A 86 -7.05 6.96 12.72
CA THR A 86 -6.70 6.60 11.35
C THR A 86 -5.92 5.29 11.33
N ILE A 87 -6.29 4.41 10.42
CA ILE A 87 -5.48 3.25 10.05
C ILE A 87 -4.87 3.46 8.67
N GLU A 88 -3.71 2.83 8.45
CA GLU A 88 -3.09 2.74 7.13
C GLU A 88 -2.81 1.29 6.76
N PHE A 89 -3.04 0.94 5.50
CA PHE A 89 -2.58 -0.32 4.94
C PHE A 89 -2.38 -0.22 3.43
N LYS A 90 -1.49 -1.05 2.89
CA LYS A 90 -1.31 -1.17 1.44
C LYS A 90 -2.20 -2.31 0.94
N PRO A 91 -3.02 -2.11 -0.13
CA PRO A 91 -3.86 -3.16 -0.69
C PRO A 91 -3.02 -4.30 -1.29
N LYS A 92 -1.77 -4.01 -1.67
CA LYS A 92 -0.88 -4.95 -2.35
C LYS A 92 -1.55 -5.52 -3.60
N TRP A 93 -1.17 -6.73 -3.99
CA TRP A 93 -1.64 -7.38 -5.21
C TRP A 93 -3.02 -7.99 -4.96
N LEU A 94 -4.07 -7.32 -5.44
CA LEU A 94 -5.48 -7.74 -5.29
C LEU A 94 -5.88 -8.84 -6.28
N ASN A 95 -4.98 -9.18 -7.20
CA ASN A 95 -5.01 -10.37 -8.04
C ASN A 95 -3.77 -11.22 -7.79
N GLN A 96 -3.88 -12.53 -8.06
CA GLN A 96 -2.71 -13.39 -8.03
C GLN A 96 -1.72 -12.97 -9.12
N SER A 97 -0.42 -13.16 -8.86
CA SER A 97 0.62 -13.01 -9.89
C SER A 97 0.30 -13.90 -11.09
N ILE A 98 0.40 -13.33 -12.29
CA ILE A 98 0.19 -14.07 -13.55
C ILE A 98 1.23 -15.19 -13.76
N LEU A 99 2.38 -15.08 -13.07
CA LEU A 99 3.46 -16.06 -13.14
C LEU A 99 3.41 -17.07 -11.98
N ALA A 100 2.42 -16.99 -11.10
CA ALA A 100 2.29 -17.95 -10.00
C ALA A 100 2.11 -19.37 -10.56
N PRO A 101 2.82 -20.38 -10.03
CA PRO A 101 2.75 -21.75 -10.54
C PRO A 101 1.37 -22.38 -10.31
N ASN A 102 1.07 -23.41 -11.11
CA ASN A 102 -0.13 -24.22 -10.92
C ASN A 102 -0.17 -24.81 -9.51
N GLY A 103 -1.36 -24.84 -8.91
CA GLY A 103 -1.54 -25.35 -7.55
C GLY A 103 -1.00 -24.43 -6.44
N TRP A 104 -0.70 -23.17 -6.75
CA TRP A 104 -0.29 -22.18 -5.74
C TRP A 104 -1.23 -22.17 -4.53
N LYS A 105 -0.63 -21.98 -3.35
CA LYS A 105 -1.32 -21.90 -2.06
C LYS A 105 -1.22 -20.50 -1.45
N SER A 106 -0.22 -19.71 -1.81
CA SER A 106 0.00 -18.36 -1.29
C SER A 106 -0.15 -17.31 -2.37
N CYS A 107 -0.77 -16.17 -2.06
CA CYS A 107 -0.68 -14.99 -2.93
C CYS A 107 0.73 -14.41 -2.89
N ARG A 108 1.09 -13.58 -3.88
CA ARG A 108 2.42 -12.93 -3.94
C ARG A 108 2.82 -12.24 -2.63
N THR A 109 1.88 -11.55 -1.99
CA THR A 109 2.14 -10.85 -0.72
C THR A 109 2.45 -11.81 0.41
N CYS A 110 1.68 -12.88 0.55
CA CYS A 110 1.91 -13.88 1.60
C CYS A 110 3.20 -14.67 1.33
N ALA A 111 3.50 -15.00 0.07
CA ALA A 111 4.77 -15.62 -0.33
C ALA A 111 5.96 -14.72 0.05
N LEU A 112 5.91 -13.43 -0.32
CA LEU A 112 6.97 -12.46 -0.02
C LEU A 112 7.17 -12.21 1.49
N ARG A 113 6.10 -12.18 2.27
CA ARG A 113 6.20 -12.03 3.73
C ARG A 113 6.96 -13.19 4.35
N ARG A 114 6.63 -14.42 3.97
CA ARG A 114 7.33 -15.62 4.46
C ARG A 114 8.77 -15.68 4.00
N PHE A 115 9.06 -15.34 2.74
CA PHE A 115 10.43 -15.19 2.25
C PHE A 115 11.26 -14.22 3.11
N ARG A 116 10.65 -13.15 3.62
CA ARG A 116 11.29 -12.17 4.51
C ARG A 116 11.32 -12.56 5.99
N GLY A 117 10.83 -13.75 6.35
CA GLY A 117 10.75 -14.21 7.74
C GLY A 117 9.63 -13.55 8.56
N ASP A 118 8.68 -12.86 7.92
CA ASP A 118 7.46 -12.34 8.57
C ASP A 118 6.44 -13.47 8.66
N LEU A 119 6.52 -14.22 9.76
CA LEU A 119 5.65 -15.35 10.06
C LEU A 119 4.29 -14.88 10.58
N THR A 120 3.26 -15.63 10.22
CA THR A 120 1.91 -15.43 10.72
C THR A 120 1.87 -15.69 12.23
N ILE A 121 1.42 -14.72 13.02
CA ILE A 121 1.21 -14.88 14.47
C ILE A 121 -0.24 -15.34 14.68
N ASN A 122 -0.44 -16.47 15.35
CA ASN A 122 -1.76 -17.03 15.70
C ASN A 122 -2.72 -17.20 14.51
N GLY A 123 -2.20 -17.49 13.31
CA GLY A 123 -3.02 -17.64 12.09
C GLY A 123 -3.59 -16.32 11.54
N ILE A 124 -3.34 -15.16 12.18
CA ILE A 124 -3.85 -13.87 11.74
C ILE A 124 -2.86 -13.24 10.75
N ARG A 125 -3.27 -13.14 9.49
CA ARG A 125 -2.50 -12.45 8.45
C ARG A 125 -3.39 -11.59 7.58
N TYR A 126 -2.84 -10.47 7.13
CA TYR A 126 -3.43 -9.74 6.03
C TYR A 126 -3.16 -10.47 4.71
N CYS A 127 -4.22 -10.77 3.95
CA CYS A 127 -4.18 -11.39 2.64
C CYS A 127 -4.97 -10.55 1.62
N PRO A 128 -4.29 -9.93 0.63
CA PRO A 128 -4.97 -9.13 -0.40
C PRO A 128 -6.07 -9.86 -1.17
N LEU A 129 -5.88 -11.16 -1.42
CA LEU A 129 -6.90 -11.96 -2.12
C LEU A 129 -8.11 -12.25 -1.25
N ASP A 130 -7.95 -12.33 0.07
CA ASP A 130 -9.08 -12.43 1.00
C ASP A 130 -9.89 -11.12 0.98
N LEU A 131 -9.20 -9.97 1.01
CA LEU A 131 -9.83 -8.65 0.92
C LEU A 131 -10.58 -8.47 -0.41
N ALA A 132 -10.03 -8.95 -1.52
CA ALA A 132 -10.61 -8.86 -2.86
C ALA A 132 -11.49 -10.07 -3.26
N SER A 133 -11.86 -10.92 -2.30
CA SER A 133 -12.54 -12.20 -2.59
C SER A 133 -14.04 -12.08 -2.85
N GLY A 134 -14.67 -11.00 -2.42
CA GLY A 134 -16.13 -10.90 -2.32
C GLY A 134 -16.76 -11.81 -1.24
N ASN A 135 -15.98 -12.68 -0.60
CA ASN A 135 -16.44 -13.57 0.45
C ASN A 135 -16.36 -12.87 1.81
N LYS A 136 -17.52 -12.68 2.46
CA LYS A 136 -17.65 -11.98 3.75
C LYS A 136 -16.67 -12.48 4.82
N ALA A 137 -16.55 -13.79 5.01
CA ALA A 137 -15.69 -14.36 6.04
C ALA A 137 -14.20 -14.10 5.75
N ARG A 138 -13.78 -14.16 4.49
CA ARG A 138 -12.39 -13.86 4.10
C ARG A 138 -12.07 -12.37 4.21
N ILE A 139 -12.97 -11.51 3.74
CA ILE A 139 -12.84 -10.05 3.91
C ILE A 139 -12.65 -9.71 5.38
N GLN A 140 -13.50 -10.27 6.25
CA GLN A 140 -13.44 -10.08 7.70
C GLN A 140 -12.08 -10.50 8.29
N LYS A 141 -11.53 -11.65 7.88
CA LYS A 141 -10.18 -12.10 8.30
C LYS A 141 -9.10 -11.06 7.94
N SER A 142 -9.15 -10.50 6.73
CA SER A 142 -8.19 -9.47 6.30
C SER A 142 -8.37 -8.14 7.01
N VAL A 143 -9.60 -7.71 7.23
CA VAL A 143 -9.93 -6.50 7.99
C VAL A 143 -9.40 -6.62 9.42
N ARG A 144 -9.69 -7.74 10.10
CA ARG A 144 -9.15 -8.01 11.44
C ARG A 144 -7.64 -7.88 11.49
N ALA A 145 -6.92 -8.48 10.54
CA ALA A 145 -5.47 -8.39 10.48
C ALA A 145 -4.95 -6.95 10.27
N ILE A 146 -5.65 -6.15 9.46
CA ILE A 146 -5.34 -4.72 9.29
C ILE A 146 -5.52 -3.96 10.62
N LEU A 147 -6.65 -4.16 11.30
CA LEU A 147 -6.98 -3.45 12.54
C LEU A 147 -6.02 -3.79 13.68
N ILE A 148 -5.68 -5.08 13.84
CA ILE A 148 -4.70 -5.54 14.84
C ILE A 148 -3.34 -4.90 14.58
N LYS A 149 -2.89 -4.88 13.32
CA LYS A 149 -1.60 -4.28 12.94
C LYS A 149 -1.55 -2.77 13.20
N ASN A 150 -2.70 -2.10 13.12
CA ASN A 150 -2.83 -0.67 13.43
C ASN A 150 -3.19 -0.39 14.90
N HIS A 151 -3.22 -1.41 15.76
CA HIS A 151 -3.51 -1.29 17.19
C HIS A 151 -4.87 -0.64 17.53
N ILE A 152 -5.88 -0.85 16.68
CA ILE A 152 -7.24 -0.29 16.85
C ILE A 152 -8.33 -1.37 16.72
N TYR A 153 -8.01 -2.62 17.08
CA TYR A 153 -9.00 -3.67 17.00
C TYR A 153 -10.21 -3.37 17.90
N ASN A 154 -11.39 -3.32 17.28
CA ASN A 154 -12.70 -3.21 17.90
C ASN A 154 -13.71 -3.97 17.03
N GLN A 155 -14.63 -4.72 17.65
CA GLN A 155 -15.56 -5.60 16.94
C GLN A 155 -16.54 -4.84 16.04
N ASN A 156 -16.99 -3.66 16.45
CA ASN A 156 -17.89 -2.81 15.66
C ASN A 156 -17.13 -2.21 14.47
N ILE A 157 -15.90 -1.72 14.69
CA ILE A 157 -15.02 -1.25 13.61
C ILE A 157 -14.76 -2.36 12.59
N GLU A 158 -14.45 -3.59 13.05
CA GLU A 158 -14.25 -4.74 12.17
C GLU A 158 -15.50 -5.03 11.32
N THR A 159 -16.67 -5.01 11.96
CA THR A 159 -17.95 -5.28 11.29
C THR A 159 -18.25 -4.21 10.24
N ASN A 160 -18.18 -2.94 10.62
CA ASN A 160 -18.45 -1.79 9.76
C ASN A 160 -17.48 -1.74 8.57
N LEU A 161 -16.18 -1.93 8.82
CA LEU A 161 -15.18 -1.93 7.75
C LEU A 161 -15.28 -3.14 6.83
N SER A 162 -15.61 -4.31 7.36
CA SER A 162 -15.84 -5.51 6.52
C SER A 162 -17.06 -5.35 5.63
N LEU A 163 -18.16 -4.80 6.17
CA LEU A 163 -19.36 -4.49 5.39
C LEU A 163 -19.07 -3.45 4.31
N TYR A 164 -18.31 -2.40 4.65
CA TYR A 164 -17.91 -1.39 3.69
C TYR A 164 -17.11 -2.01 2.54
N PHE A 165 -16.06 -2.79 2.81
CA PHE A 165 -15.27 -3.41 1.73
C PHE A 165 -16.02 -4.47 0.95
N GLN A 166 -17.03 -5.12 1.55
CA GLN A 166 -17.90 -6.05 0.83
C GLN A 166 -18.82 -5.33 -0.16
N GLN A 167 -19.28 -4.11 0.16
CA GLN A 167 -20.26 -3.35 -0.64
C GLN A 167 -19.61 -2.30 -1.55
N SER A 168 -18.43 -1.81 -1.19
CA SER A 168 -17.73 -0.76 -1.91
C SER A 168 -17.02 -1.30 -3.14
N GLN A 169 -17.13 -0.56 -4.25
CA GLN A 169 -16.38 -0.82 -5.47
C GLN A 169 -14.91 -0.37 -5.40
N LEU A 170 -14.43 0.18 -4.28
CA LEU A 170 -13.04 0.67 -4.15
C LEU A 170 -12.01 -0.43 -4.43
N ILE A 171 -12.19 -1.59 -3.79
CA ILE A 171 -11.26 -2.72 -3.94
C ILE A 171 -11.32 -3.27 -5.37
N ASP A 172 -12.51 -3.37 -5.95
CA ASP A 172 -12.70 -3.81 -7.34
C ASP A 172 -12.09 -2.82 -8.34
N HIS A 173 -12.20 -1.52 -8.10
CA HIS A 173 -11.60 -0.49 -8.94
C HIS A 173 -10.07 -0.54 -8.89
N LEU A 174 -9.49 -0.64 -7.69
CA LEU A 174 -8.03 -0.81 -7.55
C LEU A 174 -7.56 -2.11 -8.21
N LYS A 175 -8.32 -3.20 -8.06
CA LYS A 175 -8.05 -4.48 -8.71
C LYS A 175 -8.10 -4.35 -10.24
N TYR A 176 -9.09 -3.64 -10.78
CA TYR A 176 -9.18 -3.33 -12.21
C TYR A 176 -7.96 -2.54 -12.69
N LEU A 177 -7.57 -1.50 -11.97
CA LEU A 177 -6.41 -0.68 -12.29
C LEU A 177 -5.10 -1.47 -12.22
N GLN A 178 -4.93 -2.38 -11.26
CA GLN A 178 -3.76 -3.25 -11.18
C GLN A 178 -3.65 -4.22 -12.36
N THR A 179 -4.78 -4.66 -12.93
CA THR A 179 -4.79 -5.63 -14.04
C THR A 179 -4.74 -4.98 -15.43
N ASN A 180 -5.37 -3.82 -15.60
CA ASN A 180 -5.59 -3.20 -16.91
C ASN A 180 -4.67 -1.99 -17.18
N SER A 181 -3.65 -1.80 -16.35
CA SER A 181 -2.66 -0.73 -16.53
C SER A 181 -1.34 -1.28 -17.08
N SER A 182 -0.47 -0.37 -17.52
CA SER A 182 0.94 -0.72 -17.77
C SER A 182 1.59 -1.25 -16.50
N ARG A 183 2.63 -2.07 -16.63
CA ARG A 183 3.32 -2.70 -15.49
C ARG A 183 3.74 -1.72 -14.41
N THR A 184 4.32 -0.58 -14.78
CA THR A 184 4.77 0.47 -13.84
C THR A 184 3.61 1.09 -13.09
N LEU A 185 2.49 1.36 -13.78
CA LEU A 185 1.29 1.93 -13.19
C LEU A 185 0.56 0.90 -12.31
N SER A 186 0.51 -0.37 -12.69
CA SER A 186 0.06 -1.46 -11.82
C SER A 186 0.88 -1.52 -10.53
N MET A 187 2.21 -1.34 -10.62
CA MET A 187 3.08 -1.27 -9.43
C MET A 187 2.82 -0.03 -8.57
N THR A 188 2.41 1.11 -9.14
CA THR A 188 1.90 2.25 -8.38
C THR A 188 0.68 1.84 -7.55
N PHE A 189 -0.31 1.17 -8.15
CA PHE A 189 -1.53 0.76 -7.46
C PHE A 189 -1.37 -0.42 -6.48
N CYS A 190 -0.37 -1.28 -6.69
CA CYS A 190 -0.01 -2.32 -5.72
C CYS A 190 0.70 -1.75 -4.48
N ASP A 191 1.45 -0.65 -4.64
CA ASP A 191 2.23 -0.04 -3.56
C ASP A 191 1.63 1.24 -2.97
N CYS A 192 0.45 1.66 -3.42
CA CYS A 192 -0.30 2.74 -2.78
C CYS A 192 -0.70 2.38 -1.35
N THR A 193 -1.14 3.39 -0.58
CA THR A 193 -1.57 3.23 0.81
C THR A 193 -3.00 3.73 0.95
N ILE A 194 -3.88 2.89 1.49
CA ILE A 194 -5.25 3.24 1.85
C ILE A 194 -5.25 3.68 3.30
N TYR A 195 -5.72 4.90 3.52
CA TYR A 195 -6.03 5.47 4.82
C TYR A 195 -7.52 5.36 5.06
N VAL A 196 -7.92 4.80 6.20
CA VAL A 196 -9.31 4.78 6.66
C VAL A 196 -9.38 5.57 7.95
N ILE A 197 -10.20 6.61 7.95
CA ILE A 197 -10.37 7.53 9.07
C ILE A 197 -11.70 7.20 9.71
N PHE A 198 -11.66 6.93 11.00
CA PHE A 198 -12.83 6.66 11.81
C PHE A 198 -13.15 7.87 12.68
N LEU A 199 -14.44 8.14 12.87
CA LEU A 199 -14.96 8.98 13.93
C LEU A 199 -15.72 8.06 14.88
N HIS A 200 -15.18 7.84 16.07
CA HIS A 200 -15.59 6.72 16.92
C HIS A 200 -15.45 5.36 16.20
N GLU A 201 -16.54 4.64 15.97
CA GLU A 201 -16.56 3.31 15.33
C GLU A 201 -17.04 3.33 13.87
N GLU A 202 -17.36 4.53 13.36
CA GLU A 202 -17.89 4.74 12.02
C GLU A 202 -16.81 5.24 11.05
N ILE A 203 -16.88 4.78 9.80
CA ILE A 203 -15.98 5.24 8.74
C ILE A 203 -16.35 6.68 8.39
N PHE A 204 -15.46 7.61 8.71
CA PHE A 204 -15.63 9.02 8.42
C PHE A 204 -15.15 9.37 7.00
N ASP A 205 -13.98 8.87 6.60
CA ASP A 205 -13.39 9.17 5.29
C ASP A 205 -12.37 8.08 4.89
N ILE A 206 -12.11 7.93 3.59
CA ILE A 206 -11.10 7.01 3.05
C ILE A 206 -10.31 7.74 1.97
N LYS A 207 -8.98 7.65 2.05
CA LYS A 207 -8.06 8.27 1.09
C LYS A 207 -6.98 7.31 0.62
N ILE A 208 -6.50 7.51 -0.60
CA ILE A 208 -5.37 6.79 -1.19
C ILE A 208 -4.19 7.76 -1.34
N LEU A 209 -3.04 7.37 -0.80
CA LEU A 209 -1.76 8.05 -0.91
C LEU A 209 -0.69 7.10 -1.47
N ASP A 210 0.56 7.55 -1.55
CA ASP A 210 1.72 6.81 -2.08
C ASP A 210 1.55 6.38 -3.55
N LEU A 211 0.91 7.24 -4.36
CA LEU A 211 0.66 7.03 -5.78
C LEU A 211 1.86 7.45 -6.66
N ASP A 212 3.06 7.10 -6.21
CA ASP A 212 4.30 7.54 -6.86
C ASP A 212 4.52 6.86 -8.20
N CYS A 213 5.11 7.61 -9.13
CA CYS A 213 5.64 7.08 -10.38
C CYS A 213 6.66 5.98 -10.11
N LYS A 214 6.50 4.85 -10.80
CA LYS A 214 7.46 3.75 -10.75
C LYS A 214 8.28 3.76 -12.04
N PRO A 215 9.60 4.02 -11.97
CA PRO A 215 10.42 4.01 -13.17
C PRO A 215 10.60 2.57 -13.70
N GLU A 216 10.68 2.42 -15.02
CA GLU A 216 10.89 1.13 -15.69
C GLU A 216 12.20 0.45 -15.28
N THR A 217 13.17 1.22 -14.79
CA THR A 217 14.46 0.72 -14.27
C THR A 217 14.29 -0.23 -13.08
N LYS A 218 13.13 -0.24 -12.43
CA LYS A 218 12.80 -1.21 -11.36
C LYS A 218 12.29 -2.55 -11.89
N ALA A 219 12.05 -2.70 -13.19
CA ALA A 219 11.48 -3.90 -13.78
C ALA A 219 12.33 -5.15 -13.48
N GLU A 220 13.65 -5.06 -13.67
CA GLU A 220 14.59 -6.16 -13.40
C GLU A 220 14.55 -6.57 -11.92
N TYR A 221 14.50 -5.60 -11.00
CA TYR A 221 14.36 -5.89 -9.57
C TYR A 221 13.04 -6.62 -9.26
N TRP A 222 11.94 -6.23 -9.90
CA TRP A 222 10.65 -6.91 -9.72
C TRP A 222 10.67 -8.33 -10.30
N ASP A 223 11.27 -8.52 -11.48
CA ASP A 223 11.39 -9.83 -12.14
C ASP A 223 12.27 -10.78 -11.32
N LYS A 224 13.41 -10.30 -10.82
CA LYS A 224 14.28 -11.08 -9.93
C LYS A 224 13.54 -11.55 -8.68
N MET A 225 12.81 -10.64 -8.02
CA MET A 225 12.03 -11.00 -6.83
C MET A 225 10.93 -12.02 -7.18
N GLU A 226 10.27 -11.85 -8.32
CA GLU A 226 9.23 -12.78 -8.76
C GLU A 226 9.80 -14.18 -9.04
N GLY A 227 10.92 -14.26 -9.76
CA GLY A 227 11.65 -15.51 -10.00
C GLY A 227 12.03 -16.22 -8.70
N GLN A 228 12.60 -15.50 -7.73
CA GLN A 228 12.92 -16.07 -6.42
C GLN A 228 11.70 -16.67 -5.70
N LEU A 229 10.54 -15.99 -5.74
CA LEU A 229 9.31 -16.52 -5.12
C LEU A 229 8.82 -17.81 -5.79
N ILE A 230 9.04 -17.96 -7.09
CA ILE A 230 8.68 -19.14 -7.88
C ILE A 230 9.68 -20.27 -7.64
N ASP A 231 10.96 -20.03 -7.91
CA ASP A 231 12.03 -21.03 -7.89
C ASP A 231 12.20 -21.68 -6.51
N GLU A 232 11.95 -20.91 -5.45
CA GLU A 232 12.08 -21.37 -4.08
C GLU A 232 10.76 -21.88 -3.46
N ASN A 233 9.71 -22.08 -4.28
CA ASN A 233 8.42 -22.65 -3.91
C ASN A 233 7.62 -21.87 -2.86
N TRP A 234 7.85 -20.56 -2.73
CA TRP A 234 7.11 -19.71 -1.79
C TRP A 234 5.61 -19.62 -2.13
N TYR A 235 5.27 -19.66 -3.42
CA TYR A 235 3.89 -19.76 -3.88
C TYR A 235 3.20 -21.08 -3.51
N LEU A 236 3.94 -22.19 -3.39
CA LEU A 236 3.40 -23.53 -3.10
C LEU A 236 3.19 -23.79 -1.60
N GLY A 237 3.40 -22.77 -0.76
CA GLY A 237 3.12 -22.83 0.67
C GLY A 237 4.34 -23.06 1.56
N ARG A 238 5.56 -22.83 1.06
CA ARG A 238 6.75 -22.82 1.91
C ARG A 238 6.56 -21.84 3.07
N GLY A 239 6.79 -22.33 4.29
CA GLY A 239 6.64 -21.57 5.54
C GLY A 239 5.18 -21.36 5.99
N MET A 240 4.20 -22.04 5.39
CA MET A 240 2.85 -22.11 5.96
C MET A 240 2.86 -22.93 7.25
N ILE A 241 2.08 -22.50 8.24
CA ILE A 241 1.88 -23.28 9.48
C ILE A 241 0.79 -24.33 9.29
N ASP A 242 0.78 -25.34 10.16
CA ASP A 242 -0.26 -26.38 10.13
C ASP A 242 -1.65 -25.78 10.29
N ASN A 243 -2.61 -26.26 9.48
CA ASN A 243 -3.99 -25.78 9.39
C ASN A 243 -4.17 -24.35 8.85
N GLU A 244 -3.12 -23.71 8.31
CA GLU A 244 -3.27 -22.43 7.63
C GLU A 244 -4.07 -22.60 6.32
N GLU A 245 -5.21 -21.92 6.22
CA GLU A 245 -5.99 -21.89 4.98
C GLU A 245 -5.18 -21.27 3.82
N PRO A 246 -5.16 -21.89 2.63
CA PRO A 246 -4.50 -21.33 1.48
C PRO A 246 -5.17 -20.03 1.01
N CYS A 247 -4.41 -19.16 0.35
CA CYS A 247 -4.90 -17.90 -0.20
C CYS A 247 -5.76 -18.08 -1.47
N ARG A 248 -5.82 -19.28 -2.06
CA ARG A 248 -6.65 -19.54 -3.24
C ARG A 248 -8.13 -19.61 -2.86
N LEU A 249 -8.99 -19.21 -3.78
CA LEU A 249 -10.43 -19.41 -3.66
C LEU A 249 -10.79 -20.87 -3.96
#